data_AF-A0A4Y2SUB5-F1
#
_entry.id   AF-A0A4Y2SUB5-F1
#
_cell.length_a   1.000
_cell.length_b   1.000
_cell.length_c   1.000
_cell.angle_alpha   90.00
_cell.angle_beta   90.00
_cell.angle_gamma   90.00
#
_symmetry.space_group_name_H-M   'P 1'
#
loop_
_entity.id
_entity.type
_entity.pdbx_description
1 polymer ?
#
loop_
_entity_poly.entity_id
_entity_poly.type
_entity_poly.pdbx_seq_one_letter_code
_entity_poly.pdbx_strand_id
1 'polypeptide(L)'
;MGQKSSSDTTKACYCANGKCDVEDGKQLCKCNPGFGNYSEEECRACNCGPGTNCVFQYNRYGKSKICLCKPGFHEKNGKCVGKSCSTESECEYPFKCLDQGDGEERFCALESCAIGDNCEYPLECVDLGDKGGKVCKRKLCSEESDCKYPLTCVDLGDRDGKKCAYESCTEEKDYCEFPLKCIANGNGEHVCARQNCTVNDDCEYPLKCVDYGDGDGRVCT
;
A
#
# COMPACT_ATOMS: atom_id res chain seq x y z
N MET A 1 14.22 65.91 16.60
CA MET A 1 12.85 65.66 16.12
C MET A 1 12.91 64.42 15.24
N GLY A 2 12.39 63.31 15.76
CA GLY A 2 12.30 62.07 15.00
C GLY A 2 10.98 61.96 14.23
N GLN A 3 11.00 61.12 13.20
CA GLN A 3 10.04 60.06 12.84
C GLN A 3 10.51 59.47 11.49
N LYS A 4 11.01 58.22 11.44
CA LYS A 4 10.26 56.94 11.31
C LYS A 4 9.38 56.94 10.05
N SER A 5 9.28 55.89 9.23
CA SER A 5 9.90 54.57 9.17
C SER A 5 9.26 53.95 7.92
N SER A 6 10.02 53.67 6.86
CA SER A 6 9.51 52.83 5.78
C SER A 6 9.80 51.38 6.17
N SER A 7 8.93 50.77 6.99
CA SER A 7 9.03 49.35 7.30
C SER A 7 8.38 48.57 6.17
N ASP A 8 9.20 48.24 5.17
CA ASP A 8 8.93 47.14 4.26
C ASP A 8 8.91 45.86 5.11
N THR A 9 7.69 45.44 5.47
CA THR A 9 7.50 44.28 6.36
C THR A 9 7.42 43.07 5.46
N THR A 10 8.57 42.56 5.02
CA THR A 10 8.67 41.23 4.42
C THR A 10 8.22 40.23 5.48
N LYS A 11 6.97 39.78 5.41
CA LYS A 11 6.40 38.80 6.34
C LYS A 11 7.26 37.53 6.20
N ALA A 12 8.06 37.24 7.22
CA ALA A 12 8.92 36.07 7.23
C ALA A 12 8.06 34.80 7.17
N CYS A 13 8.39 33.88 6.25
CA CYS A 13 7.72 32.59 6.11
C CYS A 13 7.93 31.78 7.40
N TYR A 14 6.86 31.44 8.13
CA TYR A 14 6.96 30.71 9.39
C TYR A 14 5.97 29.56 9.49
N CYS A 15 6.48 28.34 9.67
CA CYS A 15 5.69 27.13 9.89
C CYS A 15 6.18 26.38 11.14
N ALA A 16 5.38 26.36 12.20
CA ALA A 16 5.67 25.52 13.35
C ALA A 16 5.47 24.03 12.98
N ASN A 17 6.49 23.19 13.22
CA ASN A 17 6.51 21.75 12.92
C ASN A 17 6.32 21.38 11.42
N GLY A 18 6.76 22.26 10.52
CA GLY A 18 6.75 22.02 9.09
C GLY A 18 7.80 22.85 8.37
N LYS A 19 8.00 22.53 7.10
CA LYS A 19 8.78 23.36 6.18
C LYS A 19 7.86 24.42 5.56
N CYS A 20 8.36 25.65 5.53
CA CYS A 20 7.68 26.77 4.90
C CYS A 20 8.13 26.90 3.44
N ASP A 21 7.19 26.78 2.49
CA ASP A 21 7.42 27.11 1.08
C ASP A 21 6.52 28.29 0.70
N VAL A 22 6.96 29.12 -0.26
CA VAL A 22 6.17 30.24 -0.79
C VAL A 22 5.85 29.94 -2.25
N GLU A 23 4.57 29.73 -2.56
CA GLU A 23 4.06 29.48 -3.90
C GLU A 23 3.06 30.61 -4.24
N ASP A 24 3.24 31.27 -5.38
CA ASP A 24 2.40 32.40 -5.84
C ASP A 24 2.22 33.54 -4.82
N GLY A 25 3.24 33.80 -4.00
CA GLY A 25 3.20 34.83 -2.95
C GLY A 25 2.35 34.46 -1.73
N LYS A 26 1.86 33.22 -1.65
CA LYS A 26 1.20 32.66 -0.46
C LYS A 26 2.14 31.72 0.26
N GLN A 27 2.13 31.81 1.59
CA GLN A 27 2.84 30.87 2.45
C GLN A 27 2.09 29.52 2.45
N LEU A 28 2.82 28.44 2.25
CA LEU A 28 2.34 27.08 2.32
C LEU A 28 3.18 26.27 3.32
N CYS A 29 2.55 25.80 4.40
CA CYS A 29 3.20 24.89 5.35
C CYS A 29 3.10 23.43 4.89
N LYS A 30 4.27 22.86 4.60
CA LYS A 30 4.46 21.42 4.35
C LYS A 30 4.84 20.75 5.68
N CYS A 31 3.86 20.15 6.34
CA CYS A 31 4.03 19.53 7.66
C CYS A 31 4.97 18.32 7.61
N ASN A 32 5.71 18.12 8.70
CA ASN A 32 6.53 16.91 8.86
C ASN A 32 5.64 15.66 8.94
N PRO A 33 6.16 14.46 8.59
CA PRO A 33 5.42 13.21 8.78
C PRO A 33 4.89 13.06 10.21
N GLY A 34 3.63 12.64 10.37
CA GLY A 34 2.99 12.56 11.69
C GLY A 34 2.30 13.85 12.15
N PHE A 35 2.36 14.92 11.35
CA PHE A 35 1.72 16.20 11.64
C PHE A 35 0.73 16.60 10.53
N GLY A 36 -0.32 17.31 10.92
CA GLY A 36 -1.35 17.81 10.01
C GLY A 36 -1.49 19.33 10.10
N ASN A 37 -1.87 19.97 8.99
CA ASN A 37 -2.12 21.41 8.94
C ASN A 37 -3.27 21.78 9.87
N TYR A 38 -2.96 22.51 10.94
CA TYR A 38 -3.95 23.01 11.89
C TYR A 38 -4.32 24.46 11.57
N SER A 39 -3.36 25.29 11.17
CA SER A 39 -3.55 26.66 10.69
C SER A 39 -2.58 26.96 9.53
N GLU A 40 -2.62 28.18 8.99
CA GLU A 40 -1.70 28.61 7.93
C GLU A 40 -0.21 28.65 8.35
N GLU A 41 0.06 28.65 9.65
CA GLU A 41 1.41 28.80 10.23
C GLU A 41 1.75 27.68 11.23
N GLU A 42 0.85 26.72 11.46
CA GLU A 42 0.99 25.69 12.51
C GLU A 42 0.60 24.29 12.01
N CYS A 43 1.55 23.37 12.08
CA CYS A 43 1.34 21.94 11.99
C CYS A 43 1.21 21.34 13.40
N ARG A 44 0.15 20.56 13.64
CA ARG A 44 -0.06 19.85 14.91
C ARG A 44 0.13 18.37 14.76
N ALA A 45 0.72 17.76 15.79
CA ALA A 45 0.89 16.32 15.86
C ALA A 45 -0.47 15.62 15.75
N CYS A 46 -0.52 14.62 14.89
CA CYS A 46 -1.75 13.88 14.62
C CYS A 46 -2.12 12.94 15.75
N ASN A 47 -1.14 12.31 16.40
CA ASN A 47 -1.39 11.26 17.40
C ASN A 47 -2.37 10.19 16.89
N CYS A 48 -2.35 9.92 15.59
CA CYS A 48 -3.21 8.95 14.92
C CYS A 48 -2.61 7.53 14.93
N GLY A 49 -1.37 7.39 15.40
CA GLY A 49 -0.55 6.18 15.28
C GLY A 49 0.67 6.43 14.39
N PRO A 50 1.68 5.56 14.43
CA PRO A 50 2.94 5.78 13.76
C PRO A 50 2.82 5.68 12.24
N GLY A 51 3.58 6.52 11.54
CA GLY A 51 3.58 6.61 10.08
C GLY A 51 2.30 7.17 9.45
N THR A 52 1.39 7.77 10.23
CA THR A 52 0.10 8.30 9.73
C THR A 52 0.10 9.83 9.68
N ASN A 53 -0.64 10.40 8.72
CA ASN A 53 -0.90 11.83 8.65
C ASN A 53 -2.34 12.14 9.12
N CYS A 54 -2.68 13.42 9.22
CA CYS A 54 -4.04 13.84 9.58
C CYS A 54 -4.38 15.17 8.92
N VAL A 55 -5.67 15.45 8.84
CA VAL A 55 -6.18 16.78 8.49
C VAL A 55 -7.06 17.29 9.61
N PHE A 56 -7.02 18.61 9.83
CA PHE A 56 -7.93 19.28 10.75
C PHE A 56 -8.99 20.03 9.93
N GLN A 57 -10.25 19.61 10.04
CA GLN A 57 -11.36 20.23 9.33
C GLN A 57 -12.28 20.98 10.29
N TYR A 58 -12.76 22.14 9.87
CA TYR A 58 -13.73 22.91 10.65
C TYR A 58 -15.12 22.30 10.52
N ASN A 59 -15.78 22.05 11.65
CA ASN A 59 -17.18 21.67 11.71
C ASN A 59 -17.93 22.61 12.68
N ARG A 60 -19.23 22.33 12.89
CA ARG A 60 -20.10 23.16 13.73
C ARG A 60 -19.62 23.30 15.19
N TYR A 61 -18.77 22.39 15.67
CA TYR A 61 -18.27 22.36 17.05
C TYR A 61 -16.80 22.75 17.19
N GLY A 62 -16.13 23.14 16.09
CA GLY A 62 -14.72 23.54 16.06
C GLY A 62 -13.89 22.76 15.04
N LYS A 63 -12.57 22.71 15.22
CA LYS A 63 -11.69 21.90 14.36
C LYS A 63 -11.66 20.45 14.82
N SER A 64 -12.08 19.55 13.95
CA SER A 64 -12.02 18.10 14.16
C SER A 64 -10.80 17.53 13.47
N LYS A 65 -10.07 16.68 14.19
CA LYS A 65 -8.98 15.89 13.63
C LYS A 65 -9.56 14.70 12.89
N ILE A 66 -9.08 14.44 11.68
CA ILE A 66 -9.39 13.26 10.88
C ILE A 66 -8.07 12.56 10.56
N CYS A 67 -7.98 11.28 10.87
CA CYS A 67 -6.76 10.51 10.63
C CYS A 67 -6.72 9.98 9.20
N LEU A 68 -5.58 10.13 8.54
CA LEU A 68 -5.32 9.61 7.22
C LEU A 68 -4.61 8.27 7.38
N CYS A 69 -5.41 7.21 7.49
CA CYS A 69 -4.91 5.86 7.72
C CYS A 69 -4.36 5.24 6.44
N LYS A 70 -3.23 4.56 6.58
CA LYS A 70 -2.64 3.77 5.50
C LYS A 70 -3.58 2.62 5.09
N PRO A 71 -3.46 2.10 3.86
CA PRO A 71 -4.17 0.87 3.47
C PRO A 71 -3.94 -0.27 4.47
N GLY A 72 -5.01 -0.98 4.82
CA GLY A 72 -5.01 -2.00 5.87
C GLY A 72 -5.47 -1.49 7.25
N PHE A 73 -5.61 -0.16 7.40
CA PHE A 73 -6.05 0.48 8.62
C PHE A 73 -7.33 1.30 8.40
N HIS A 74 -8.14 1.42 9.45
CA HIS A 74 -9.31 2.29 9.48
C HIS A 74 -9.29 3.19 10.73
N GLU A 75 -9.94 4.35 10.65
CA GLU A 75 -10.03 5.24 11.80
C GLU A 75 -11.02 4.71 12.84
N LYS A 76 -10.56 4.57 14.08
CA LYS A 76 -11.38 4.25 15.25
C LYS A 76 -10.94 5.11 16.42
N ASN A 77 -11.86 5.87 17.00
CA ASN A 77 -11.60 6.78 18.13
C ASN A 77 -10.43 7.75 17.91
N GLY A 78 -10.29 8.30 16.69
CA GLY A 78 -9.23 9.26 16.37
C GLY A 78 -7.82 8.65 16.29
N LYS A 79 -7.73 7.34 16.05
CA LYS A 79 -6.51 6.57 15.77
C LYS A 79 -6.74 5.63 14.59
N CYS A 80 -5.67 5.28 13.89
CA CYS A 80 -5.68 4.26 12.85
C CYS A 80 -5.46 2.90 13.48
N VAL A 81 -6.39 1.98 13.27
CA VAL A 81 -6.33 0.60 13.77
C VAL A 81 -6.36 -0.37 12.58
N GLY A 82 -5.49 -1.37 12.60
CA GLY A 82 -5.38 -2.39 11.55
C GLY A 82 -5.85 -3.76 12.05
N LYS A 83 -5.91 -4.74 11.15
CA LYS A 83 -6.03 -6.15 11.54
C LYS A 83 -4.69 -6.57 12.15
N SER A 84 -4.68 -6.92 13.43
CA SER A 84 -3.48 -7.46 14.09
C SER A 84 -3.08 -8.78 13.45
N CYS A 85 -1.79 -9.06 13.37
CA CYS A 85 -1.26 -10.32 12.85
C CYS A 85 -0.04 -10.76 13.66
N SER A 86 0.20 -12.06 13.72
CA SER A 86 1.46 -12.62 14.25
C SER A 86 2.32 -13.20 13.13
N THR A 87 1.68 -13.71 12.07
CA THR A 87 2.34 -14.26 10.87
C THR A 87 1.75 -13.68 9.58
N GLU A 88 2.50 -13.79 8.48
CA GLU A 88 2.08 -13.33 7.15
C GLU A 88 0.79 -14.02 6.66
N SER A 89 0.58 -15.30 7.01
CA SER A 89 -0.61 -16.07 6.62
C SER A 89 -1.92 -15.54 7.20
N GLU A 90 -1.87 -14.67 8.21
CA GLU A 90 -3.07 -14.02 8.75
C GLU A 90 -3.51 -12.83 7.89
N CYS A 91 -2.64 -12.35 7.00
CA CYS A 91 -2.90 -11.20 6.15
C CYS A 91 -3.41 -11.64 4.77
N GLU A 92 -4.45 -10.95 4.30
CA GLU A 92 -4.93 -11.14 2.95
C GLU A 92 -3.89 -10.62 1.97
N TYR A 93 -3.55 -11.36 0.92
CA TYR A 93 -2.64 -10.85 -0.09
C TYR A 93 -3.25 -9.61 -0.77
N PRO A 94 -2.51 -8.49 -0.94
CA PRO A 94 -1.06 -8.35 -0.81
C PRO A 94 -0.58 -7.68 0.49
N PHE A 95 -1.41 -7.66 1.54
CA PHE A 95 -1.02 -7.13 2.84
C PHE A 95 0.02 -8.04 3.50
N LYS A 96 1.05 -7.44 4.09
CA LYS A 96 2.08 -8.10 4.88
C LYS A 96 1.94 -7.78 6.36
N CYS A 97 2.48 -8.64 7.22
CA CYS A 97 2.44 -8.45 8.66
C CYS A 97 3.59 -7.54 9.12
N LEU A 98 3.32 -6.23 9.23
CA LEU A 98 4.35 -5.22 9.44
C LEU A 98 4.35 -4.66 10.87
N ASP A 99 5.54 -4.45 11.42
CA ASP A 99 5.78 -3.74 12.68
C ASP A 99 5.55 -2.23 12.51
N GLN A 100 4.74 -1.61 13.38
CA GLN A 100 4.44 -0.18 13.29
C GLN A 100 5.46 0.72 14.01
N GLY A 101 6.48 0.16 14.67
CA GLY A 101 7.57 0.92 15.29
C GLY A 101 7.32 1.43 16.72
N ASP A 102 6.18 1.09 17.34
CA ASP A 102 5.82 1.50 18.72
C ASP A 102 5.91 0.35 19.77
N GLY A 103 6.26 -0.88 19.37
CA GLY A 103 6.27 -2.09 20.21
C GLY A 103 5.82 -3.33 19.43
N GLU A 104 5.80 -4.52 20.07
CA GLU A 104 5.57 -5.87 19.49
C GLU A 104 4.25 -6.09 18.71
N GLU A 105 3.45 -5.04 18.47
CA GLU A 105 2.16 -5.14 17.81
C GLU A 105 2.28 -4.92 16.29
N ARG A 106 1.96 -5.97 15.54
CA ARG A 106 2.02 -6.01 14.07
C ARG A 106 0.63 -6.00 13.47
N PHE A 107 0.54 -5.42 12.27
CA PHE A 107 -0.72 -5.31 11.56
C PHE A 107 -0.55 -5.64 10.09
N CYS A 108 -1.62 -6.16 9.49
CA CYS A 108 -1.70 -6.37 8.05
C CYS A 108 -1.75 -5.02 7.32
N ALA A 109 -0.69 -4.72 6.58
CA ALA A 109 -0.48 -3.45 5.92
C ALA A 109 0.22 -3.65 4.56
N LEU A 110 0.03 -2.71 3.63
CA LEU A 110 0.81 -2.76 2.40
C LEU A 110 2.26 -2.37 2.67
N GLU A 111 3.18 -3.12 2.09
CA GLU A 111 4.61 -2.81 2.12
C GLU A 111 4.89 -1.48 1.43
N SER A 112 5.71 -0.63 2.04
CA SER A 112 6.17 0.62 1.43
C SER A 112 7.25 0.36 0.40
N CYS A 113 7.24 1.11 -0.71
CA CYS A 113 8.24 1.02 -1.77
C CYS A 113 8.89 2.38 -2.05
N ALA A 114 10.19 2.39 -2.40
CA ALA A 114 10.89 3.59 -2.84
C ALA A 114 10.94 3.71 -4.38
N ILE A 115 11.41 4.86 -4.87
CA ILE A 115 11.62 5.09 -6.31
C ILE A 115 12.79 4.21 -6.76
N GLY A 116 12.52 3.24 -7.64
CA GLY A 116 13.51 2.29 -8.14
C GLY A 116 13.53 0.95 -7.39
N ASP A 117 12.76 0.81 -6.30
CA ASP A 117 12.47 -0.49 -5.71
C ASP A 117 11.39 -1.18 -6.56
N ASN A 118 11.70 -2.35 -7.08
CA ASN A 118 10.71 -3.20 -7.74
C ASN A 118 9.98 -3.99 -6.66
N CYS A 119 8.70 -3.68 -6.48
CA CYS A 119 7.79 -4.59 -5.78
C CYS A 119 7.82 -5.96 -6.47
N GLU A 120 7.67 -7.02 -5.69
CA GLU A 120 7.59 -8.38 -6.21
C GLU A 120 6.37 -8.50 -7.14
N TYR A 121 6.59 -8.87 -8.40
CA TYR A 121 5.50 -9.06 -9.36
C TYR A 121 4.49 -10.09 -8.80
N PRO A 122 3.16 -9.87 -8.91
CA PRO A 122 2.42 -8.85 -9.68
C PRO A 122 2.20 -7.51 -8.98
N LEU A 123 2.95 -7.19 -7.93
CA LEU A 123 2.83 -5.89 -7.27
C LEU A 123 3.60 -4.81 -8.02
N GLU A 124 3.05 -3.60 -7.99
CA GLU A 124 3.69 -2.40 -8.49
C GLU A 124 3.69 -1.30 -7.43
N CYS A 125 4.70 -0.43 -7.49
CA CYS A 125 4.82 0.67 -6.56
C CYS A 125 3.86 1.80 -6.93
N VAL A 126 2.77 1.93 -6.17
CA VAL A 126 1.73 2.94 -6.40
C VAL A 126 1.84 4.07 -5.39
N ASP A 127 1.81 5.31 -5.86
CA ASP A 127 1.73 6.50 -5.01
C ASP A 127 0.27 6.80 -4.66
N LEU A 128 -0.09 6.58 -3.39
CA LEU A 128 -1.42 6.89 -2.85
C LEU A 128 -1.53 8.34 -2.34
N GLY A 129 -0.54 9.18 -2.67
CA GLY A 129 -0.44 10.56 -2.25
C GLY A 129 -0.19 10.73 -0.75
N ASP A 130 -0.41 11.94 -0.24
CA ASP A 130 -0.08 12.35 1.13
C ASP A 130 -0.73 11.50 2.24
N LYS A 131 -1.78 10.74 1.90
CA LYS A 131 -2.55 9.89 2.83
C LYS A 131 -1.99 8.47 2.98
N GLY A 132 -1.45 7.91 1.91
CA GLY A 132 -1.00 6.50 1.89
C GLY A 132 0.48 6.32 1.64
N GLY A 133 1.16 7.33 1.09
CA GLY A 133 2.53 7.21 0.62
C GLY A 133 2.64 6.22 -0.55
N LYS A 134 3.88 5.83 -0.86
CA LYS A 134 4.18 4.84 -1.90
C LYS A 134 4.15 3.43 -1.32
N VAL A 135 3.34 2.57 -1.91
CA VAL A 135 3.13 1.19 -1.43
C VAL A 135 3.03 0.20 -2.58
N CYS A 136 3.39 -1.06 -2.31
CA CYS A 136 3.23 -2.16 -3.24
C CYS A 136 1.76 -2.61 -3.29
N LYS A 137 1.10 -2.39 -4.43
CA LYS A 137 -0.27 -2.83 -4.71
C LYS A 137 -0.31 -3.78 -5.91
N ARG A 138 -1.32 -4.64 -5.99
CA ARG A 138 -1.57 -5.46 -7.20
C ARG A 138 -1.64 -4.56 -8.42
N LYS A 139 -0.89 -4.93 -9.46
CA LYS A 139 -0.89 -4.26 -10.76
C LYS A 139 -2.29 -4.26 -11.36
N LEU A 140 -2.74 -3.08 -11.80
CA LEU A 140 -3.99 -2.94 -12.54
C LEU A 140 -3.84 -3.48 -13.96
N CYS A 141 -4.92 -4.03 -14.51
CA CYS A 141 -4.96 -4.54 -15.86
C CYS A 141 -6.26 -4.14 -16.56
N SER A 142 -6.20 -4.02 -17.88
CA SER A 142 -7.37 -3.83 -18.75
C SER A 142 -7.63 -5.07 -19.61
N GLU A 143 -6.57 -5.79 -19.96
CA GLU A 143 -6.60 -7.00 -20.79
C GLU A 143 -5.61 -8.05 -20.27
N GLU A 144 -5.76 -9.30 -20.73
CA GLU A 144 -4.93 -10.43 -20.28
C GLU A 144 -3.43 -10.25 -20.56
N SER A 145 -3.08 -9.56 -21.66
CA SER A 145 -1.70 -9.27 -22.05
C SER A 145 -0.97 -8.33 -21.09
N ASP A 146 -1.68 -7.61 -20.22
CA ASP A 146 -1.07 -6.78 -19.18
C ASP A 146 -0.42 -7.64 -18.08
N CYS A 147 -0.86 -8.90 -17.95
CA CYS A 147 -0.43 -9.83 -16.91
C CYS A 147 0.57 -10.84 -17.45
N LYS A 148 1.66 -11.05 -16.70
CA LYS A 148 2.60 -12.14 -16.93
C LYS A 148 1.93 -13.47 -16.60
N TYR A 149 1.94 -14.38 -17.56
CA TYR A 149 1.51 -15.76 -17.36
C TYR A 149 2.27 -16.39 -16.16
N PRO A 150 1.58 -17.07 -15.24
CA PRO A 150 0.21 -17.60 -15.35
C PRO A 150 -0.92 -16.71 -14.80
N LEU A 151 -0.65 -15.45 -14.46
CA LEU A 151 -1.69 -14.56 -13.94
C LEU A 151 -2.57 -14.01 -15.05
N THR A 152 -3.84 -13.77 -14.74
CA THR A 152 -4.88 -13.25 -15.63
C THR A 152 -5.48 -11.96 -15.10
N CYS A 153 -6.23 -11.26 -15.95
CA CYS A 153 -6.84 -9.97 -15.62
C CYS A 153 -8.21 -10.15 -14.96
N VAL A 154 -8.20 -10.31 -13.64
CA VAL A 154 -9.40 -10.66 -12.87
C VAL A 154 -10.07 -9.44 -12.21
N ASP A 155 -11.39 -9.46 -12.15
CA ASP A 155 -12.18 -8.51 -11.35
C ASP A 155 -12.37 -9.07 -9.94
N LEU A 156 -11.73 -8.46 -8.96
CA LEU A 156 -11.79 -8.88 -7.55
C LEU A 156 -12.93 -8.19 -6.78
N GLY A 157 -13.80 -7.43 -7.46
CA GLY A 157 -14.91 -6.72 -6.81
C GLY A 157 -14.48 -5.44 -6.09
N ASP A 158 -13.23 -5.01 -6.25
CA ASP A 158 -12.70 -3.77 -5.69
C ASP A 158 -13.07 -2.56 -6.57
N ARG A 159 -13.22 -1.39 -5.95
CA ARG A 159 -13.43 -0.12 -6.68
C ARG A 159 -12.23 0.33 -7.51
N ASP A 160 -11.07 -0.30 -7.31
CA ASP A 160 -9.81 0.03 -7.96
C ASP A 160 -9.72 -0.55 -9.40
N GLY A 161 -10.66 -1.40 -9.82
CA GLY A 161 -10.67 -2.04 -11.14
C GLY A 161 -10.04 -3.44 -11.17
N LYS A 162 -9.92 -4.01 -12.38
CA LYS A 162 -9.34 -5.34 -12.60
C LYS A 162 -7.83 -5.34 -12.33
N LYS A 163 -7.33 -6.48 -11.84
CA LYS A 163 -5.95 -6.65 -11.38
C LYS A 163 -5.37 -7.95 -11.88
N CYS A 164 -4.05 -7.98 -12.06
CA CYS A 164 -3.34 -9.22 -12.31
C CYS A 164 -3.36 -10.09 -11.06
N ALA A 165 -4.05 -11.23 -11.12
CA ALA A 165 -4.03 -12.24 -10.07
C ALA A 165 -4.20 -13.63 -10.68
N TYR A 166 -4.06 -14.67 -9.86
CA TYR A 166 -4.39 -16.01 -10.29
C TYR A 166 -5.91 -16.16 -10.44
N GLU A 167 -6.31 -16.93 -11.46
CA GLU A 167 -7.70 -17.34 -11.61
C GLU A 167 -8.10 -18.28 -10.48
N SER A 168 -9.28 -18.07 -9.90
CA SER A 168 -9.83 -18.95 -8.86
C SER A 168 -10.33 -20.27 -9.45
N CYS A 169 -10.11 -21.38 -8.75
CA CYS A 169 -10.61 -22.70 -9.13
C CYS A 169 -11.33 -23.39 -7.96
N THR A 170 -12.04 -24.48 -8.24
CA THR A 170 -12.67 -25.31 -7.20
C THR A 170 -12.38 -26.78 -7.46
N GLU A 171 -12.21 -27.57 -6.40
CA GLU A 171 -11.94 -29.02 -6.50
C GLU A 171 -13.01 -29.79 -7.29
N GLU A 172 -14.22 -29.24 -7.41
CA GLU A 172 -15.37 -29.88 -8.07
C GLU A 172 -15.50 -29.56 -9.57
N LYS A 173 -14.77 -28.54 -10.08
CA LYS A 173 -14.82 -28.10 -11.48
C LYS A 173 -13.45 -27.58 -11.94
N ASP A 174 -12.51 -28.49 -12.09
CA ASP A 174 -11.19 -28.20 -12.62
C ASP A 174 -11.21 -27.94 -14.13
N TYR A 175 -10.98 -26.69 -14.53
CA TYR A 175 -10.57 -26.31 -15.88
C TYR A 175 -9.38 -25.34 -15.83
N CYS A 176 -8.46 -25.47 -14.87
CA CYS A 176 -7.19 -24.76 -15.00
C CYS A 176 -6.56 -25.18 -16.33
N GLU A 177 -6.26 -24.21 -17.19
CA GLU A 177 -5.69 -24.52 -18.50
C GLU A 177 -4.34 -25.22 -18.30
N PHE A 178 -4.14 -26.36 -18.95
CA PHE A 178 -2.85 -27.05 -18.93
C PHE A 178 -1.74 -26.08 -19.38
N PRO A 179 -0.62 -25.95 -18.64
CA PRO A 179 -0.12 -26.82 -17.56
C PRO A 179 -0.47 -26.42 -16.11
N LEU A 180 -1.42 -25.53 -15.87
CA LEU A 180 -1.80 -25.08 -14.53
C LEU A 180 -2.59 -26.15 -13.78
N LYS A 181 -2.45 -26.15 -12.46
CA LYS A 181 -3.23 -26.99 -11.54
C LYS A 181 -3.93 -26.11 -10.52
N CYS A 182 -5.07 -26.60 -10.03
CA CYS A 182 -5.77 -25.97 -8.94
C CYS A 182 -5.05 -26.24 -7.63
N ILE A 183 -4.44 -25.21 -7.04
CA ILE A 183 -3.59 -25.32 -5.85
C ILE A 183 -4.15 -24.38 -4.78
N ALA A 184 -4.18 -24.86 -3.54
CA ALA A 184 -4.53 -24.02 -2.40
C ALA A 184 -3.47 -22.91 -2.20
N ASN A 185 -3.93 -21.66 -2.29
CA ASN A 185 -3.18 -20.49 -1.87
C ASN A 185 -3.12 -20.44 -0.33
N GLY A 186 -2.14 -19.72 0.22
CA GLY A 186 -1.85 -19.64 1.67
C GLY A 186 -3.00 -19.19 2.58
N ASN A 187 -4.13 -18.76 2.00
CA ASN A 187 -5.33 -18.30 2.68
C ASN A 187 -6.52 -19.29 2.58
N GLY A 188 -6.31 -20.50 2.03
CA GLY A 188 -7.35 -21.53 1.87
C GLY A 188 -8.23 -21.35 0.62
N GLU A 189 -7.96 -20.34 -0.20
CA GLU A 189 -8.52 -20.18 -1.54
C GLU A 189 -7.79 -21.07 -2.54
N HIS A 190 -8.48 -21.60 -3.54
CA HIS A 190 -7.84 -22.39 -4.60
C HIS A 190 -7.66 -21.57 -5.87
N VAL A 191 -6.48 -21.63 -6.46
CA VAL A 191 -6.13 -20.86 -7.65
C VAL A 191 -5.40 -21.71 -8.70
N CYS A 192 -5.56 -21.34 -9.97
CA CYS A 192 -4.86 -21.98 -11.08
C CYS A 192 -3.41 -21.48 -11.16
N ALA A 193 -2.47 -22.26 -10.65
CA ALA A 193 -1.05 -21.92 -10.62
C ALA A 193 -0.17 -23.08 -11.14
N ARG A 194 1.09 -22.80 -11.42
CA ARG A 194 2.05 -23.87 -11.73
C ARG A 194 2.35 -24.67 -10.47
N GLN A 195 2.46 -25.98 -10.62
CA GLN A 195 2.85 -26.86 -9.53
C GLN A 195 4.33 -26.64 -9.16
N ASN A 196 4.62 -26.44 -7.87
CA ASN A 196 5.99 -26.42 -7.38
C ASN A 196 6.64 -27.80 -7.52
N CYS A 197 7.94 -27.81 -7.81
CA CYS A 197 8.72 -29.04 -7.98
C CYS A 197 10.14 -28.87 -7.43
N THR A 198 10.77 -29.99 -7.12
CA THR A 198 12.19 -30.05 -6.73
C THR A 198 13.03 -30.73 -7.81
N VAL A 199 12.45 -31.75 -8.43
CA VAL A 199 13.01 -32.58 -9.50
C VAL A 199 12.00 -32.76 -10.63
N ASN A 200 12.46 -33.18 -11.80
CA ASN A 200 11.58 -33.38 -12.97
C ASN A 200 10.50 -34.44 -12.73
N ASP A 201 10.78 -35.45 -11.89
CA ASP A 201 9.84 -36.54 -11.61
C ASP A 201 8.63 -36.09 -10.78
N ASP A 202 8.69 -34.90 -10.17
CA ASP A 202 7.53 -34.28 -9.49
C ASP A 202 6.48 -33.76 -10.49
N CYS A 203 6.89 -33.60 -11.75
CA CYS A 203 6.10 -33.03 -12.82
C CYS A 203 5.48 -34.11 -13.70
N GLU A 204 4.22 -33.90 -14.07
CA GLU A 204 3.53 -34.78 -15.00
C GLU A 204 4.08 -34.60 -16.42
N TYR A 205 4.38 -35.70 -17.10
CA TYR A 205 4.85 -35.66 -18.49
C TYR A 205 3.81 -34.95 -19.38
N PRO A 206 4.21 -34.00 -20.25
CA PRO A 206 5.58 -33.69 -20.71
C PRO A 206 6.34 -32.59 -19.94
N LEU A 207 5.83 -32.13 -18.79
CA LEU A 207 6.39 -31.00 -18.05
C LEU A 207 7.76 -31.32 -17.42
N LYS A 208 8.57 -30.27 -17.23
CA LYS A 208 9.86 -30.33 -16.56
C LYS A 208 9.90 -29.33 -15.41
N CYS A 209 10.76 -29.63 -14.45
CA CYS A 209 10.99 -28.77 -13.31
C CYS A 209 11.99 -27.67 -13.67
N VAL A 210 11.53 -26.43 -13.76
CA VAL A 210 12.31 -25.29 -14.21
C VAL A 210 12.28 -24.18 -13.16
N ASP A 211 13.45 -23.58 -12.91
CA ASP A 211 13.59 -22.36 -12.12
C ASP A 211 13.67 -21.17 -13.08
N TYR A 212 12.70 -20.26 -13.01
CA TYR A 212 12.69 -19.06 -13.83
C TYR A 212 13.49 -17.90 -13.20
N GLY A 213 13.97 -18.04 -11.96
CA GLY A 213 14.68 -16.97 -11.25
C GLY A 213 13.79 -15.78 -10.86
N ASP A 214 12.47 -15.96 -10.92
CA ASP A 214 11.47 -14.91 -10.71
C ASP A 214 10.98 -14.80 -9.25
N GLY A 215 11.58 -15.56 -8.32
CA GLY A 215 11.17 -15.60 -6.89
C GLY A 215 10.17 -16.71 -6.56
N ASP A 216 9.43 -17.22 -7.55
CA ASP A 216 8.46 -18.33 -7.40
C ASP A 216 9.10 -19.70 -7.15
N GLY A 217 10.44 -19.80 -7.22
CA GLY A 217 11.17 -21.06 -7.11
C GLY A 217 11.02 -21.95 -8.34
N ARG A 218 11.19 -23.27 -8.14
CA ARG A 218 11.11 -24.28 -9.21
C ARG A 218 9.67 -24.74 -9.41
N VAL A 219 9.22 -24.71 -10.67
CA VAL A 219 7.85 -25.05 -11.06
C VAL A 219 7.81 -25.97 -12.28
N CYS A 220 6.73 -26.75 -12.38
CA CYS A 220 6.46 -27.62 -13.53
C CYS A 220 5.96 -26.79 -14.73
N THR A 221 6.63 -26.93 -15.88
CA THR A 221 6.34 -26.21 -17.13
C THR A 221 6.71 -26.99 -18.38
#